data_AF-A0AAW1X4W5-F1
#
_entry.id   AF-A0AAW1X4W5-F1
#
_cell.length_a   1.000
_cell.length_b   1.000
_cell.length_c   1.000
_cell.angle_alpha   90.00
_cell.angle_beta   90.00
_cell.angle_gamma   90.00
#
_symmetry.space_group_name_H-M   'P 1'
#
loop_
_entity.id
_entity.type
_entity.pdbx_description
1 polymer ?
#
loop_
_entity_poly.entity_id
_entity_poly.type
_entity_poly.pdbx_seq_one_letter_code
_entity_poly.pdbx_strand_id
1 'polypeptide(L)'
;MSGKRSWSDSTPLLRQQQQQQQNRSPSNSSYPSYPSISLEMTSAVSTTTARSVFLGVDVGTGSARAGVFDENGKLLGSSSSPIQIWKASDCIEQSSTDIWHAISAAVKTACSLAEVSGDEVKGLGFAATCSLVAVDADGSPVTVSWSGDSRRNIIVWMDHRAVEQAERINSRNSPVLQYCGGALSPEMQPPKLLWVKENLPESWSMVFRWMDLSDWLSYRATGDDTRSLCTTVCKWTYLGHAHMQQNNEKDSRDMEACGWDDDFWEEIGLGDLVDGHHAKIGRSVAFPGHPLGSGLTSAAAKELGLVAGIPVGTSLIDAHAGGVGVLESVPLSYSRPKESDKEALCHRMILVCGTSTCHMVVSQNKLFIPGVWGPFWSAMVPEHWLTEGGQSATGALLDYIIENHVASPHLANRAASQRISVFELLNKILETMMLDLKRPFLASLTEDIHVLPDFHGNRSPIADPKAKGIICGLTLDASEKQLALQYLATLQGIAYGTRHIVEHCNAHGHTIDTILACGGLVKNSLFIQEHADIIGCPIILPRESEPVLLGAAILGAVAARQYSSMHDAMKALNASGQVIHPSKDPKVKKYHDAKYRIFRELYEQQLAHRLLMAQALA
;
A
#
# COMPACT_ATOMS: atom_id res chain seq x y z
N MET A 1 63.38 -12.49 -3.12
CA MET A 1 63.27 -11.95 -1.74
C MET A 1 61.81 -12.12 -1.32
N SER A 2 61.41 -13.28 -0.77
CA SER A 2 61.40 -13.64 0.66
C SER A 2 60.48 -12.74 1.50
N GLY A 3 59.44 -13.22 2.20
CA GLY A 3 59.09 -14.60 2.47
C GLY A 3 57.74 -14.78 3.18
N LYS A 4 57.29 -16.04 3.16
CA LYS A 4 56.24 -16.66 3.97
C LYS A 4 56.74 -16.88 5.41
N ARG A 5 55.82 -16.89 6.39
CA ARG A 5 55.91 -17.77 7.56
C ARG A 5 54.53 -18.27 7.99
N SER A 6 54.53 -19.56 8.34
CA SER A 6 53.46 -20.47 8.76
C SER A 6 53.57 -20.81 10.26
N TRP A 7 52.84 -21.87 10.67
CA TRP A 7 52.88 -22.67 11.92
C TRP A 7 51.84 -22.23 12.98
N SER A 8 51.05 -23.11 13.63
CA SER A 8 50.98 -24.59 13.66
C SER A 8 49.79 -25.09 14.50
N ASP A 9 49.24 -26.25 14.12
CA ASP A 9 48.40 -27.15 14.93
C ASP A 9 49.20 -27.92 15.99
N SER A 10 48.51 -28.34 17.07
CA SER A 10 48.82 -29.58 17.80
C SER A 10 47.59 -30.17 18.53
N THR A 11 47.14 -31.34 18.07
CA THR A 11 46.28 -32.34 18.75
C THR A 11 47.16 -33.35 19.52
N PRO A 12 46.67 -34.18 20.48
CA PRO A 12 46.06 -35.51 20.16
C PRO A 12 44.92 -35.94 21.14
N LEU A 13 43.82 -36.60 20.73
CA LEU A 13 43.56 -38.02 20.36
C LEU A 13 43.70 -39.09 21.47
N LEU A 14 42.59 -39.82 21.74
CA LEU A 14 42.45 -41.27 22.04
C LEU A 14 40.93 -41.61 21.97
N ARG A 15 40.40 -42.22 20.88
CA ARG A 15 40.26 -43.68 20.59
C ARG A 15 39.38 -44.42 21.61
N GLN A 16 38.47 -45.36 21.28
CA GLN A 16 37.98 -45.98 20.05
C GLN A 16 36.83 -46.96 20.44
N GLN A 17 35.81 -47.11 19.58
CA GLN A 17 35.20 -48.37 19.05
C GLN A 17 34.73 -49.48 20.04
N GLN A 18 33.65 -50.26 19.84
CA GLN A 18 33.15 -50.95 18.64
C GLN A 18 31.88 -51.78 19.01
N GLN A 19 30.97 -52.02 18.03
CA GLN A 19 30.23 -53.27 17.65
C GLN A 19 29.58 -54.17 18.74
N GLN A 20 28.49 -54.95 18.58
CA GLN A 20 27.75 -55.52 17.44
C GLN A 20 26.45 -56.18 17.99
N GLN A 21 25.46 -56.40 17.12
CA GLN A 21 24.22 -57.16 17.31
C GLN A 21 24.44 -58.69 17.43
N GLN A 22 23.53 -59.41 18.11
CA GLN A 22 22.92 -60.74 17.75
C GLN A 22 22.02 -61.24 18.90
N ASN A 23 20.71 -61.45 18.70
CA ASN A 23 19.95 -62.64 18.20
C ASN A 23 19.51 -63.69 19.25
N ARG A 24 18.17 -63.78 19.42
CA ARG A 24 17.27 -64.96 19.56
C ARG A 24 17.42 -66.00 20.70
N SER A 25 16.36 -66.06 21.54
CA SER A 25 15.51 -67.19 22.06
C SER A 25 16.07 -68.63 22.22
N PRO A 26 15.64 -69.47 23.21
CA PRO A 26 14.24 -69.98 23.27
C PRO A 26 13.62 -70.42 24.65
N SER A 27 12.27 -70.49 24.66
CA SER A 27 11.31 -71.40 25.36
C SER A 27 11.59 -72.05 26.74
N ASN A 28 10.65 -71.91 27.71
CA ASN A 28 9.64 -72.94 28.10
C ASN A 28 8.78 -72.55 29.33
N SER A 29 7.48 -72.89 29.26
CA SER A 29 6.48 -73.31 30.30
C SER A 29 6.55 -72.73 31.74
N SER A 30 5.49 -72.42 32.50
CA SER A 30 4.03 -72.62 32.50
C SER A 30 3.48 -72.01 33.83
N TYR A 31 2.16 -71.82 33.95
CA TYR A 31 1.31 -71.54 35.15
C TYR A 31 0.63 -70.14 35.26
N PRO A 32 -0.56 -70.05 35.91
CA PRO A 32 -1.74 -69.42 35.29
C PRO A 32 -2.14 -68.04 35.85
N SER A 33 -2.78 -67.29 34.96
CA SER A 33 -3.82 -66.24 35.11
C SER A 33 -4.06 -65.57 36.47
N TYR A 34 -3.70 -64.28 36.55
CA TYR A 34 -4.40 -63.25 37.31
C TYR A 34 -4.77 -62.10 36.36
N PRO A 35 -5.95 -61.46 36.48
CA PRO A 35 -6.37 -60.40 35.59
C PRO A 35 -5.53 -59.14 35.84
N SER A 36 -4.68 -58.79 34.87
CA SER A 36 -3.93 -57.54 34.84
C SER A 36 -4.82 -56.41 34.35
N ILE A 37 -4.99 -55.40 35.19
CA ILE A 37 -5.53 -54.09 34.84
C ILE A 37 -4.59 -53.48 33.79
N SER A 38 -5.03 -53.41 32.54
CA SER A 38 -4.34 -52.68 31.49
C SER A 38 -4.57 -51.18 31.73
N LEU A 39 -3.55 -50.48 32.20
CA LEU A 39 -3.43 -49.05 31.93
C LEU A 39 -3.25 -48.90 30.42
N GLU A 40 -4.34 -48.63 29.72
CA GLU A 40 -4.27 -48.00 28.41
C GLU A 40 -3.62 -46.62 28.62
N MET A 41 -2.35 -46.50 28.23
CA MET A 41 -1.81 -45.21 27.83
C MET A 41 -2.60 -44.79 26.59
N THR A 42 -3.69 -44.08 26.80
CA THR A 42 -4.29 -43.26 25.77
C THR A 42 -3.23 -42.22 25.41
N SER A 43 -2.51 -42.44 24.32
CA SER A 43 -1.89 -41.32 23.62
C SER A 43 -3.05 -40.44 23.19
N ALA A 44 -3.28 -39.37 23.96
CA ALA A 44 -4.08 -38.26 23.51
C ALA A 44 -3.36 -37.73 22.26
N VAL A 45 -3.77 -38.24 21.10
CA VAL A 45 -3.61 -37.51 19.85
C VAL A 45 -4.45 -36.27 20.10
N SER A 46 -3.77 -35.21 20.54
CA SER A 46 -4.29 -33.87 20.48
C SER A 46 -4.64 -33.64 19.03
N THR A 47 -5.91 -33.85 18.70
CA THR A 47 -6.51 -33.33 17.48
C THR A 47 -6.61 -31.83 17.69
N THR A 48 -5.46 -31.15 17.63
CA THR A 48 -5.42 -29.73 17.31
C THR A 48 -6.15 -29.63 15.98
N THR A 49 -7.39 -29.13 16.02
CA THR A 49 -8.07 -28.64 14.83
C THR A 49 -7.08 -27.77 14.09
N ALA A 50 -6.64 -28.20 12.89
CA ALA A 50 -5.63 -27.49 12.12
C ALA A 50 -6.06 -26.02 11.99
N ARG A 51 -5.20 -25.11 12.43
CA ARG A 51 -5.54 -23.69 12.48
C ARG A 51 -5.66 -23.20 11.05
N SER A 52 -6.78 -22.55 10.70
CA SER A 52 -6.89 -21.90 9.40
C SER A 52 -6.27 -20.51 9.48
N VAL A 53 -5.28 -20.25 8.63
CA VAL A 53 -4.61 -18.95 8.56
C VAL A 53 -4.55 -18.45 7.12
N PHE A 54 -4.41 -17.13 6.98
CA PHE A 54 -4.31 -16.45 5.70
C PHE A 54 -2.99 -15.70 5.60
N LEU A 55 -2.38 -15.74 4.42
CA LEU A 55 -1.09 -15.11 4.15
C LEU A 55 -1.30 -13.87 3.26
N GLY A 56 -0.85 -12.73 3.75
CA GLY A 56 -0.76 -11.50 2.96
C GLY A 56 0.69 -11.21 2.60
N VAL A 57 0.92 -10.79 1.35
CA VAL A 57 2.22 -10.31 0.88
C VAL A 57 2.07 -8.89 0.36
N ASP A 58 2.99 -8.01 0.76
CA ASP A 58 3.01 -6.59 0.40
C ASP A 58 4.41 -6.21 -0.11
N VAL A 59 4.49 -5.78 -1.38
CA VAL A 59 5.73 -5.28 -1.98
C VAL A 59 5.69 -3.76 -2.08
N GLY A 60 6.31 -3.12 -1.09
CA GLY A 60 6.51 -1.68 -1.08
C GLY A 60 7.73 -1.24 -1.91
N THR A 61 8.13 0.02 -1.78
CA THR A 61 9.27 0.58 -2.54
C THR A 61 10.63 0.05 -2.08
N GLY A 62 10.81 -0.22 -0.79
CA GLY A 62 12.10 -0.61 -0.21
C GLY A 62 12.20 -2.03 0.32
N SER A 63 11.08 -2.74 0.45
CA SER A 63 11.06 -4.12 0.92
C SER A 63 9.82 -4.89 0.47
N ALA A 64 9.95 -6.21 0.41
CA ALA A 64 8.84 -7.15 0.37
C ALA A 64 8.54 -7.64 1.79
N ARG A 65 7.27 -7.63 2.17
CA ARG A 65 6.77 -8.03 3.49
C ARG A 65 5.78 -9.18 3.36
N ALA A 66 5.73 -10.02 4.38
CA ALA A 66 4.73 -11.08 4.50
C ALA A 66 4.15 -11.09 5.92
N GLY A 67 2.86 -11.40 6.03
CA GLY A 67 2.13 -11.48 7.30
C GLY A 67 1.15 -12.64 7.32
N VAL A 68 1.15 -13.41 8.40
CA VAL A 68 0.23 -14.53 8.64
C VAL A 68 -0.84 -14.09 9.63
N PHE A 69 -2.11 -14.26 9.27
CA PHE A 69 -3.26 -13.84 10.07
C PHE A 69 -4.18 -15.01 10.39
N ASP A 70 -4.80 -14.99 11.57
CA ASP A 70 -5.86 -15.95 11.89
C ASP A 70 -7.24 -15.52 11.36
N GLU A 71 -8.25 -16.35 11.62
CA GLU A 71 -9.65 -16.14 11.23
C GLU A 71 -10.34 -14.91 11.84
N ASN A 72 -9.69 -14.24 12.81
CA ASN A 72 -10.16 -12.98 13.40
C ASN A 72 -9.33 -11.79 12.92
N GLY A 73 -8.48 -12.00 11.91
CA GLY A 73 -7.58 -11.00 11.35
C GLY A 73 -6.45 -10.60 12.29
N LYS A 74 -6.12 -11.41 13.29
CA LYS A 74 -5.01 -11.12 14.20
C LYS A 74 -3.69 -11.51 13.57
N LEU A 75 -2.72 -10.60 13.55
CA LEU A 75 -1.36 -10.90 13.07
C LEU A 75 -0.64 -11.90 13.99
N LEU A 76 -0.15 -13.00 13.43
CA LEU A 76 0.54 -14.08 14.14
C LEU A 76 2.05 -14.02 13.97
N GLY A 77 2.50 -13.67 12.77
CA GLY A 77 3.90 -13.52 12.44
C GLY A 77 4.04 -12.67 11.20
N SER A 78 5.05 -11.80 11.17
CA SER A 78 5.39 -10.99 10.01
C SER A 78 6.89 -10.92 9.82
N SER A 79 7.31 -10.69 8.59
CA SER A 79 8.70 -10.46 8.25
C SER A 79 8.82 -9.51 7.05
N SER A 80 10.00 -8.91 6.91
CA SER A 80 10.35 -8.01 5.82
C SER A 80 11.72 -8.38 5.27
N SER A 81 11.86 -8.35 3.95
CA SER A 81 13.13 -8.56 3.26
C SER A 81 13.39 -7.38 2.31
N PRO A 82 14.57 -6.73 2.36
CA PRO A 82 14.87 -5.59 1.51
C PRO A 82 14.89 -6.00 0.03
N ILE A 83 14.55 -5.05 -0.85
CA ILE A 83 14.60 -5.22 -2.30
C ILE A 83 15.56 -4.21 -2.92
N GLN A 84 16.23 -4.60 -3.99
CA GLN A 84 17.19 -3.77 -4.71
C GLN A 84 16.46 -2.68 -5.51
N ILE A 85 16.96 -1.45 -5.39
CA ILE A 85 16.48 -0.30 -6.16
C ILE A 85 17.67 0.40 -6.83
N TRP A 86 17.52 0.72 -8.12
CA TRP A 86 18.45 1.56 -8.87
C TRP A 86 17.82 2.92 -9.10
N LYS A 87 18.57 4.00 -8.83
CA LYS A 87 18.12 5.38 -9.02
C LYS A 87 19.15 6.16 -9.83
N ALA A 88 18.73 6.76 -10.94
CA ALA A 88 19.57 7.62 -11.77
C ALA A 88 18.71 8.75 -12.38
N SER A 89 18.88 9.98 -11.92
CA SER A 89 17.96 11.09 -12.23
C SER A 89 16.51 10.67 -11.94
N ASP A 90 15.62 10.82 -12.92
CA ASP A 90 14.20 10.50 -12.85
C ASP A 90 13.90 9.03 -13.16
N CYS A 91 14.94 8.24 -13.51
CA CYS A 91 14.83 6.81 -13.78
C CYS A 91 15.04 6.00 -12.49
N ILE A 92 14.01 5.25 -12.09
CA ILE A 92 13.95 4.43 -10.89
C ILE A 92 13.47 3.03 -11.26
N GLU A 93 14.30 2.03 -10.98
CA GLU A 93 14.09 0.67 -11.47
C GLU A 93 14.30 -0.38 -10.39
N GLN A 94 13.68 -1.53 -10.58
CA GLN A 94 13.74 -2.71 -9.71
C GLN A 94 13.89 -4.00 -10.54
N SER A 95 14.02 -5.12 -9.85
CA SER A 95 14.12 -6.45 -10.44
C SER A 95 13.01 -7.35 -9.95
N SER A 96 12.25 -7.94 -10.87
CA SER A 96 11.17 -8.86 -10.51
C SER A 96 11.71 -10.15 -9.87
N THR A 97 12.88 -10.63 -10.32
CA THR A 97 13.57 -11.78 -9.73
C THR A 97 14.00 -11.51 -8.28
N ASP A 98 14.60 -10.35 -8.01
CA ASP A 98 15.02 -9.96 -6.66
C ASP A 98 13.81 -9.84 -5.72
N ILE A 99 12.74 -9.19 -6.17
CA ILE A 99 11.48 -9.07 -5.42
C ILE A 99 10.92 -10.46 -5.06
N TRP A 100 10.88 -11.40 -6.00
CA TRP A 100 10.37 -12.74 -5.72
C TRP A 100 11.22 -13.51 -4.71
N HIS A 101 12.56 -13.37 -4.77
CA HIS A 101 13.44 -13.93 -3.76
C HIS A 101 13.19 -13.32 -2.37
N ALA A 102 13.01 -12.00 -2.31
CA ALA A 102 12.70 -11.28 -1.08
C ALA A 102 11.35 -11.72 -0.48
N ILE A 103 10.32 -11.92 -1.32
CA ILE A 103 9.03 -12.50 -0.91
C ILE A 103 9.22 -13.91 -0.33
N SER A 104 9.94 -14.79 -1.03
CA SER A 104 10.20 -16.15 -0.55
C SER A 104 10.86 -16.15 0.83
N ALA A 105 11.83 -15.26 1.06
CA ALA A 105 12.47 -15.11 2.36
C ALA A 105 11.48 -14.61 3.42
N ALA A 106 10.73 -13.54 3.12
CA ALA A 106 9.76 -12.95 4.04
C ALA A 106 8.65 -13.95 4.42
N VAL A 107 8.09 -14.69 3.46
CA VAL A 107 7.03 -15.69 3.68
C VAL A 107 7.52 -16.79 4.61
N LYS A 108 8.68 -17.40 4.32
CA LYS A 108 9.26 -18.46 5.16
C LYS A 108 9.49 -17.99 6.59
N THR A 109 10.05 -16.79 6.76
CA THR A 109 10.28 -16.23 8.08
C THR A 109 8.96 -15.88 8.80
N ALA A 110 7.98 -15.31 8.11
CA ALA A 110 6.67 -15.00 8.70
C ALA A 110 5.94 -16.27 9.18
N CYS A 111 5.91 -17.33 8.38
CA CYS A 111 5.36 -18.64 8.78
C CYS A 111 6.11 -19.24 9.97
N SER A 112 7.45 -19.18 9.97
CA SER A 112 8.26 -19.65 11.09
C SER A 112 7.99 -18.88 12.39
N LEU A 113 7.83 -17.55 12.31
CA LEU A 113 7.51 -16.71 13.48
C LEU A 113 6.07 -16.90 13.97
N ALA A 114 5.16 -17.26 13.06
CA ALA A 114 3.78 -17.59 13.38
C ALA A 114 3.60 -19.03 13.93
N GLU A 115 4.66 -19.85 13.89
CA GLU A 115 4.62 -21.29 14.21
C GLU A 115 3.58 -22.05 13.36
N VAL A 116 3.46 -21.67 12.09
CA VAL A 116 2.47 -22.20 11.13
C VAL A 116 3.16 -23.06 10.08
N SER A 117 2.64 -24.26 9.83
CA SER A 117 3.08 -25.08 8.69
C SER A 117 2.37 -24.67 7.40
N GLY A 118 3.00 -24.97 6.25
CA GLY A 118 2.47 -24.53 4.94
C GLY A 118 1.08 -25.06 4.60
N ASP A 119 0.64 -26.18 5.20
CA ASP A 119 -0.69 -26.79 5.00
C ASP A 119 -1.82 -26.13 5.83
N GLU A 120 -1.45 -25.33 6.84
CA GLU A 120 -2.39 -24.51 7.62
C GLU A 120 -2.79 -23.23 6.87
N VAL A 121 -1.99 -22.78 5.91
CA VAL A 121 -2.29 -21.63 5.05
C VAL A 121 -3.41 -21.99 4.08
N LYS A 122 -4.57 -21.34 4.22
CA LYS A 122 -5.77 -21.63 3.41
C LYS A 122 -5.94 -20.69 2.22
N GLY A 123 -5.28 -19.55 2.22
CA GLY A 123 -5.33 -18.60 1.13
C GLY A 123 -4.19 -17.60 1.19
N LEU A 124 -3.79 -17.12 0.01
CA LEU A 124 -2.71 -16.16 -0.20
C LEU A 124 -3.22 -14.99 -1.06
N GLY A 125 -2.85 -13.77 -0.70
CA GLY A 125 -3.06 -12.60 -1.55
C GLY A 125 -1.83 -11.71 -1.64
N PHE A 126 -1.75 -10.97 -2.73
CA PHE A 126 -0.63 -10.09 -3.04
C PHE A 126 -1.12 -8.64 -3.18
N ALA A 127 -0.33 -7.73 -2.61
CA ALA A 127 -0.40 -6.31 -2.84
C ALA A 127 0.98 -5.77 -3.21
N ALA A 128 1.04 -4.74 -4.04
CA ALA A 128 2.30 -4.10 -4.39
C ALA A 128 2.11 -2.65 -4.83
N THR A 129 3.21 -1.88 -4.87
CA THR A 129 3.23 -0.60 -5.60
C THR A 129 2.79 -0.78 -7.05
N CYS A 130 2.20 0.24 -7.66
CA CYS A 130 1.78 0.23 -9.07
C CYS A 130 2.96 0.42 -10.05
N SER A 131 3.97 -0.44 -9.94
CA SER A 131 5.16 -0.46 -10.80
C SER A 131 4.92 -1.31 -12.05
N LEU A 132 5.59 -1.01 -13.16
CA LEU A 132 5.41 -1.69 -14.45
C LEU A 132 6.46 -2.78 -14.63
N VAL A 133 6.03 -4.02 -14.87
CA VAL A 133 6.90 -5.19 -15.09
C VAL A 133 6.88 -5.61 -16.56
N ALA A 134 8.07 -5.89 -17.09
CA ALA A 134 8.30 -6.39 -18.45
C ALA A 134 8.81 -7.85 -18.43
N VAL A 135 8.11 -8.75 -19.13
CA VAL A 135 8.53 -10.16 -19.28
C VAL A 135 8.34 -10.70 -20.69
N ASP A 136 9.16 -11.68 -21.05
CA ASP A 136 9.09 -12.45 -22.29
C ASP A 136 8.11 -13.64 -22.15
N ALA A 137 7.88 -14.40 -23.23
CA ALA A 137 6.90 -15.47 -23.33
C ALA A 137 7.18 -16.65 -22.39
N ASP A 138 8.44 -16.86 -22.01
CA ASP A 138 8.86 -17.85 -21.02
C ASP A 138 8.81 -17.32 -19.58
N GLY A 139 8.42 -16.06 -19.38
CA GLY A 139 8.41 -15.35 -18.10
C GLY A 139 9.76 -14.76 -17.69
N SER A 140 10.79 -14.85 -18.54
CA SER A 140 12.10 -14.23 -18.30
C SER A 140 12.00 -12.70 -18.31
N PRO A 141 12.81 -12.00 -17.48
CA PRO A 141 12.74 -10.55 -17.38
C PRO A 141 13.31 -9.87 -18.64
N VAL A 142 12.59 -8.87 -19.16
CA VAL A 142 13.03 -8.05 -20.31
C VAL A 142 13.45 -6.67 -19.81
N THR A 143 14.62 -6.19 -20.20
CA THR A 143 15.16 -4.93 -19.67
C THR A 143 14.28 -3.72 -20.03
N VAL A 144 14.07 -2.83 -19.06
CA VAL A 144 13.47 -1.50 -19.23
C VAL A 144 14.48 -0.39 -18.94
N SER A 145 15.77 -0.75 -18.93
CA SER A 145 16.90 0.10 -18.59
C SER A 145 17.76 0.40 -19.81
N TRP A 146 18.26 1.64 -19.91
CA TRP A 146 19.32 2.01 -20.86
C TRP A 146 20.62 1.20 -20.68
N SER A 147 20.82 0.61 -19.52
CA SER A 147 22.01 -0.23 -19.27
C SER A 147 21.97 -1.56 -20.01
N GLY A 148 20.81 -1.97 -20.57
CA GLY A 148 20.62 -3.28 -21.19
C GLY A 148 20.64 -4.45 -20.19
N ASP A 149 20.65 -4.17 -18.89
CA ASP A 149 20.67 -5.22 -17.85
C ASP A 149 19.27 -5.82 -17.73
N SER A 150 19.12 -7.08 -18.14
CA SER A 150 17.84 -7.79 -18.11
C SER A 150 17.25 -7.93 -16.71
N ARG A 151 18.07 -7.83 -15.65
CA ARG A 151 17.57 -7.84 -14.27
C ARG A 151 16.75 -6.60 -13.94
N ARG A 152 16.97 -5.49 -14.64
CA ARG A 152 16.27 -4.21 -14.45
C ARG A 152 15.06 -4.18 -15.38
N ASN A 153 14.03 -4.94 -15.02
CA ASN A 153 12.81 -5.16 -15.82
C ASN A 153 11.55 -4.53 -15.21
N ILE A 154 11.72 -3.70 -14.18
CA ILE A 154 10.63 -2.98 -13.53
C ILE A 154 10.89 -1.48 -13.61
N ILE A 155 9.94 -0.71 -14.15
CA ILE A 155 9.86 0.74 -13.98
C ILE A 155 9.05 1.02 -12.72
N VAL A 156 9.68 1.60 -11.70
CA VAL A 156 9.05 1.80 -10.38
C VAL A 156 7.94 2.86 -10.48
N TRP A 157 6.92 2.78 -9.62
CA TRP A 157 5.80 3.71 -9.59
C TRP A 157 6.23 5.19 -9.62
N MET A 158 7.20 5.58 -8.78
CA MET A 158 7.72 6.95 -8.63
C MET A 158 8.72 7.39 -9.71
N ASP A 159 8.91 6.60 -10.77
CA ASP A 159 9.74 6.97 -11.92
C ASP A 159 9.04 8.04 -12.77
N HIS A 160 9.76 9.12 -13.09
CA HIS A 160 9.25 10.27 -13.85
C HIS A 160 9.89 10.40 -15.25
N ARG A 161 10.49 9.34 -15.81
CA ARG A 161 11.09 9.39 -17.15
C ARG A 161 10.10 9.73 -18.26
N ALA A 162 8.80 9.49 -18.02
CA ALA A 162 7.73 9.58 -19.00
C ALA A 162 6.92 10.90 -18.94
N VAL A 163 7.49 11.98 -18.40
CA VAL A 163 6.82 13.30 -18.30
C VAL A 163 6.38 13.82 -19.68
N GLU A 164 7.26 13.80 -20.68
CA GLU A 164 6.95 14.28 -22.03
C GLU A 164 5.81 13.47 -22.67
N GLN A 165 5.82 12.15 -22.50
CA GLN A 165 4.77 11.26 -22.98
C GLN A 165 3.43 11.54 -22.30
N ALA A 166 3.43 11.78 -20.99
CA ALA A 166 2.23 12.15 -20.24
C ALA A 166 1.64 13.48 -20.74
N GLU A 167 2.48 14.52 -20.91
CA GLU A 167 2.05 15.81 -21.45
C GLU A 167 1.44 15.67 -22.86
N ARG A 168 2.08 14.90 -23.74
CA ARG A 168 1.57 14.65 -25.09
C ARG A 168 0.26 13.87 -25.08
N ILE A 169 0.10 12.85 -24.24
CA ILE A 169 -1.17 12.13 -24.09
C ILE A 169 -2.27 13.08 -23.59
N ASN A 170 -1.97 13.87 -22.56
CA ASN A 170 -2.93 14.80 -21.97
C ASN A 170 -3.39 15.89 -22.95
N SER A 171 -2.51 16.33 -23.86
CA SER A 171 -2.85 17.33 -24.89
C SER A 171 -3.96 16.89 -25.85
N ARG A 172 -4.23 15.57 -25.93
CA ARG A 172 -5.25 15.01 -26.81
C ARG A 172 -6.67 15.13 -26.27
N ASN A 173 -6.84 15.34 -24.95
CA ASN A 173 -8.16 15.48 -24.29
C ASN A 173 -9.10 14.28 -24.53
N SER A 174 -8.55 13.07 -24.59
CA SER A 174 -9.34 11.84 -24.77
C SER A 174 -10.38 11.67 -23.64
N PRO A 175 -11.61 11.18 -23.93
CA PRO A 175 -12.65 11.00 -22.94
C PRO A 175 -12.24 10.16 -21.73
N VAL A 176 -11.32 9.20 -21.89
CA VAL A 176 -10.86 8.34 -20.77
C VAL A 176 -10.14 9.13 -19.67
N LEU A 177 -9.55 10.28 -20.00
CA LEU A 177 -8.81 11.11 -19.04
C LEU A 177 -9.71 11.67 -17.92
N GLN A 178 -11.04 11.73 -18.15
CA GLN A 178 -12.00 12.16 -17.13
C GLN A 178 -11.98 11.29 -15.87
N TYR A 179 -11.59 10.01 -15.98
CA TYR A 179 -11.45 9.08 -14.85
C TYR A 179 -10.12 9.26 -14.09
N CYS A 180 -9.17 10.00 -14.65
CA CYS A 180 -7.88 10.31 -14.04
C CYS A 180 -7.86 11.74 -13.48
N GLY A 181 -9.02 12.32 -13.16
CA GLY A 181 -9.12 13.71 -12.69
C GLY A 181 -8.79 14.75 -13.77
N GLY A 182 -8.80 14.35 -15.05
CA GLY A 182 -8.57 15.21 -16.22
C GLY A 182 -7.20 15.03 -16.89
N ALA A 183 -6.24 14.34 -16.26
CA ALA A 183 -4.90 14.14 -16.80
C ALA A 183 -4.23 12.88 -16.24
N LEU A 184 -3.46 12.18 -17.08
CA LEU A 184 -2.57 11.10 -16.64
C LEU A 184 -1.32 11.66 -15.98
N SER A 185 -0.92 11.03 -14.88
CA SER A 185 0.38 11.20 -14.25
C SER A 185 1.46 10.46 -15.05
N PRO A 186 2.71 10.95 -15.12
CA PRO A 186 3.84 10.16 -15.66
C PRO A 186 4.08 8.85 -14.89
N GLU A 187 3.55 8.73 -13.68
CA GLU A 187 3.63 7.53 -12.85
C GLU A 187 2.67 6.41 -13.30
N MET A 188 1.67 6.71 -14.12
CA MET A 188 0.72 5.73 -14.67
C MET A 188 1.34 4.96 -15.85
N GLN A 189 0.72 3.84 -16.22
CA GLN A 189 1.34 2.89 -17.14
C GLN A 189 1.38 3.34 -18.62
N PRO A 190 0.33 3.99 -19.20
CA PRO A 190 0.37 4.38 -20.61
C PRO A 190 1.55 5.31 -20.97
N PRO A 191 1.87 6.38 -20.19
CA PRO A 191 3.07 7.17 -20.44
C PRO A 191 4.37 6.34 -20.39
N LYS A 192 4.52 5.43 -19.43
CA LYS A 192 5.70 4.56 -19.29
C LYS A 192 5.85 3.61 -20.47
N LEU A 193 4.75 3.00 -20.94
CA LEU A 193 4.72 2.13 -22.11
C LEU A 193 5.12 2.90 -23.37
N LEU A 194 4.56 4.10 -23.58
CA LEU A 194 4.90 4.96 -24.70
C LEU A 194 6.39 5.34 -24.66
N TRP A 195 6.91 5.66 -23.47
CA TRP A 195 8.33 5.95 -23.30
C TRP A 195 9.20 4.75 -23.70
N VAL A 196 8.88 3.53 -23.24
CA VAL A 196 9.66 2.33 -23.60
C VAL A 196 9.59 2.08 -25.11
N LYS A 197 8.41 2.22 -25.73
CA LYS A 197 8.25 2.02 -27.18
C LYS A 197 9.16 2.95 -27.99
N GLU A 198 9.27 4.21 -27.57
CA GLU A 198 10.08 5.22 -28.26
C GLU A 198 11.58 5.08 -27.99
N ASN A 199 11.95 4.68 -26.78
CA ASN A 199 13.33 4.76 -26.30
C ASN A 199 14.06 3.40 -26.30
N LEU A 200 13.31 2.30 -26.15
CA LEU A 200 13.83 0.94 -26.05
C LEU A 200 13.09 0.00 -27.03
N PRO A 201 13.17 0.24 -28.35
CA PRO A 201 12.40 -0.51 -29.35
C PRO A 201 12.73 -2.00 -29.38
N GLU A 202 13.98 -2.37 -29.09
CA GLU A 202 14.38 -3.78 -28.97
C GLU A 202 13.64 -4.46 -27.81
N SER A 203 13.65 -3.86 -26.62
CA SER A 203 12.88 -4.34 -25.47
C SER A 203 11.39 -4.42 -25.79
N TRP A 204 10.82 -3.37 -26.40
CA TRP A 204 9.41 -3.35 -26.80
C TRP A 204 9.02 -4.55 -27.68
N SER A 205 9.89 -4.92 -28.62
CA SER A 205 9.68 -6.06 -29.52
C SER A 205 9.75 -7.41 -28.80
N MET A 206 10.62 -7.53 -27.78
CA MET A 206 10.80 -8.77 -27.00
C MET A 206 9.70 -8.97 -25.96
N VAL A 207 9.11 -7.90 -25.42
CA VAL A 207 8.12 -8.04 -24.35
C VAL A 207 6.88 -8.77 -24.85
N PHE A 208 6.60 -9.89 -24.20
CA PHE A 208 5.38 -10.66 -24.38
C PHE A 208 4.26 -10.15 -23.48
N ARG A 209 4.59 -9.70 -22.25
CA ARG A 209 3.62 -9.16 -21.29
C ARG A 209 4.13 -7.95 -20.54
N TRP A 210 3.25 -6.96 -20.49
CA TRP A 210 3.31 -5.81 -19.60
C TRP A 210 2.31 -6.04 -18.48
N MET A 211 2.76 -5.91 -17.23
CA MET A 211 1.92 -6.19 -16.06
C MET A 211 2.18 -5.13 -15.00
N ASP A 212 1.14 -4.80 -14.23
CA ASP A 212 1.35 -4.13 -12.97
C ASP A 212 2.05 -5.11 -12.00
N LEU A 213 2.86 -4.61 -11.08
CA LEU A 213 3.67 -5.45 -10.21
C LEU A 213 2.82 -6.42 -9.40
N SER A 214 1.69 -5.98 -8.86
CA SER A 214 0.80 -6.84 -8.07
C SER A 214 0.19 -7.97 -8.93
N ASP A 215 -0.15 -7.69 -10.19
CA ASP A 215 -0.61 -8.72 -11.13
C ASP A 215 0.51 -9.69 -11.48
N TRP A 216 1.73 -9.19 -11.72
CA TRP A 216 2.91 -10.04 -11.97
C TRP A 216 3.17 -11.01 -10.81
N LEU A 217 3.01 -10.58 -9.56
CA LEU A 217 3.16 -11.46 -8.40
C LEU A 217 2.14 -12.61 -8.42
N SER A 218 0.87 -12.29 -8.69
CA SER A 218 -0.19 -13.28 -8.77
C SER A 218 -0.01 -14.24 -9.95
N TYR A 219 0.41 -13.74 -11.11
CA TYR A 219 0.79 -14.55 -12.27
C TYR A 219 1.99 -15.44 -11.97
N ARG A 220 3.05 -14.91 -11.35
CA ARG A 220 4.25 -15.70 -10.97
C ARG A 220 3.95 -16.81 -9.97
N ALA A 221 2.93 -16.61 -9.14
CA ALA A 221 2.45 -17.60 -8.17
C ALA A 221 1.61 -18.70 -8.83
N THR A 222 0.77 -18.37 -9.82
CA THR A 222 -0.33 -19.23 -10.29
C THR A 222 -0.21 -19.70 -11.75
N GLY A 223 0.54 -18.98 -12.58
CA GLY A 223 0.55 -19.12 -14.03
C GLY A 223 -0.69 -18.53 -14.73
N ASP A 224 -1.64 -17.96 -13.98
CA ASP A 224 -2.87 -17.36 -14.50
C ASP A 224 -2.65 -15.91 -14.91
N ASP A 225 -3.02 -15.58 -16.15
CA ASP A 225 -2.82 -14.26 -16.75
C ASP A 225 -3.95 -13.26 -16.48
N THR A 226 -4.90 -13.60 -15.62
CA THR A 226 -5.99 -12.70 -15.25
C THR A 226 -5.46 -11.49 -14.47
N ARG A 227 -5.89 -10.29 -14.86
CA ARG A 227 -5.50 -9.01 -14.24
C ARG A 227 -6.48 -8.58 -13.17
N SER A 228 -6.01 -7.81 -12.20
CA SER A 228 -6.89 -7.15 -11.25
C SER A 228 -7.64 -5.99 -11.89
N LEU A 229 -8.94 -5.87 -11.58
CA LEU A 229 -9.69 -4.63 -11.85
C LEU A 229 -9.06 -3.43 -11.11
N CYS A 230 -8.41 -3.64 -9.98
CA CYS A 230 -7.74 -2.54 -9.25
C CYS A 230 -6.64 -1.89 -10.08
N THR A 231 -5.70 -2.70 -10.59
CA THR A 231 -4.54 -2.22 -11.33
C THR A 231 -4.99 -1.58 -12.63
N THR A 232 -5.74 -2.34 -13.43
CA THR A 232 -6.17 -1.96 -14.79
C THR A 232 -7.01 -0.68 -14.78
N VAL A 233 -8.01 -0.58 -13.90
CA VAL A 233 -8.89 0.61 -13.85
C VAL A 233 -8.14 1.83 -13.33
N CYS A 234 -7.33 1.68 -12.28
CA CYS A 234 -6.69 2.82 -11.65
C CYS A 234 -5.48 3.37 -12.41
N LYS A 235 -4.74 2.52 -13.17
CA LYS A 235 -3.41 2.87 -13.72
C LYS A 235 -3.24 2.56 -15.21
N TRP A 236 -4.17 1.84 -15.82
CA TRP A 236 -4.11 1.44 -17.24
C TRP A 236 -5.28 1.98 -18.07
N THR A 237 -6.11 2.88 -17.53
CA THR A 237 -7.25 3.48 -18.25
C THR A 237 -8.36 2.49 -18.63
N TYR A 238 -8.39 1.29 -18.05
CA TYR A 238 -9.44 0.31 -18.27
C TYR A 238 -10.79 0.79 -17.70
N LEU A 239 -11.85 0.72 -18.50
CA LEU A 239 -13.20 1.11 -18.10
C LEU A 239 -13.92 -0.06 -17.44
N GLY A 240 -13.62 -0.33 -16.17
CA GLY A 240 -14.18 -1.48 -15.44
C GLY A 240 -15.71 -1.55 -15.43
N HIS A 241 -16.40 -0.41 -15.50
CA HIS A 241 -17.86 -0.34 -15.55
C HIS A 241 -18.48 -0.87 -16.84
N ALA A 242 -17.69 -1.17 -17.89
CA ALA A 242 -18.18 -1.87 -19.07
C ALA A 242 -18.81 -3.24 -18.71
N HIS A 243 -18.31 -3.88 -17.64
CA HIS A 243 -18.86 -5.14 -17.13
C HIS A 243 -20.25 -5.00 -16.51
N MET A 244 -20.70 -3.80 -16.10
CA MET A 244 -22.04 -3.61 -15.54
C MET A 244 -23.14 -4.05 -16.50
N GLN A 245 -22.94 -3.87 -17.81
CA GLN A 245 -23.92 -4.20 -18.84
C GLN A 245 -23.95 -5.70 -19.17
N GLN A 246 -22.93 -6.45 -18.75
CA GLN A 246 -22.74 -7.87 -19.03
C GLN A 246 -22.98 -8.75 -17.79
N ASN A 247 -23.27 -8.15 -16.64
CA ASN A 247 -23.40 -8.84 -15.37
C ASN A 247 -24.74 -9.59 -15.28
N ASN A 248 -24.82 -10.78 -15.87
CA ASN A 248 -25.86 -11.75 -15.51
C ASN A 248 -25.45 -12.43 -14.20
N GLU A 249 -26.36 -12.47 -13.22
CA GLU A 249 -26.20 -12.98 -11.83
C GLU A 249 -25.62 -14.41 -11.67
N LYS A 250 -25.27 -15.10 -12.76
CA LYS A 250 -24.89 -16.51 -12.76
C LYS A 250 -23.40 -16.80 -12.98
N ASP A 251 -22.58 -15.83 -13.41
CA ASP A 251 -21.18 -16.11 -13.77
C ASP A 251 -20.17 -15.30 -12.95
N SER A 252 -19.79 -15.87 -11.81
CA SER A 252 -18.60 -15.46 -11.04
C SER A 252 -17.30 -15.98 -11.66
N ARG A 253 -17.18 -15.94 -12.99
CA ARG A 253 -16.03 -16.49 -13.75
C ARG A 253 -15.17 -15.34 -14.28
N ASP A 254 -13.90 -15.61 -14.54
CA ASP A 254 -12.98 -14.73 -15.27
C ASP A 254 -13.72 -13.91 -16.32
N MET A 255 -13.67 -12.58 -16.20
CA MET A 255 -14.38 -11.71 -17.13
C MET A 255 -13.47 -11.44 -18.31
N GLU A 256 -13.92 -11.81 -19.50
CA GLU A 256 -13.27 -11.37 -20.74
C GLU A 256 -13.20 -9.84 -20.75
N ALA A 257 -12.01 -9.31 -21.00
CA ALA A 257 -11.78 -7.87 -20.95
C ALA A 257 -12.59 -7.15 -22.03
N CYS A 258 -13.46 -6.24 -21.61
CA CYS A 258 -14.35 -5.47 -22.48
C CYS A 258 -14.33 -3.96 -22.22
N GLY A 259 -13.48 -3.51 -21.30
CA GLY A 259 -13.31 -2.10 -20.93
C GLY A 259 -12.06 -1.42 -21.48
N TRP A 260 -11.29 -2.07 -22.36
CA TRP A 260 -10.22 -1.40 -23.09
C TRP A 260 -10.82 -0.44 -24.12
N ASP A 261 -10.26 0.77 -24.22
CA ASP A 261 -10.65 1.79 -25.19
C ASP A 261 -9.65 1.77 -26.35
N ASP A 262 -9.94 0.97 -27.38
CA ASP A 262 -9.06 0.75 -28.53
C ASP A 262 -8.70 2.07 -29.23
N ASP A 263 -9.68 2.97 -29.38
CA ASP A 263 -9.50 4.29 -29.98
C ASP A 263 -8.46 5.09 -29.19
N PHE A 264 -8.53 5.07 -27.85
CA PHE A 264 -7.53 5.73 -27.01
C PHE A 264 -6.12 5.15 -27.19
N TRP A 265 -5.97 3.81 -27.19
CA TRP A 265 -4.65 3.17 -27.34
C TRP A 265 -4.03 3.43 -28.72
N GLU A 266 -4.83 3.40 -29.78
CA GLU A 266 -4.43 3.79 -31.13
C GLU A 266 -4.03 5.27 -31.19
N GLU A 267 -4.89 6.14 -30.66
CA GLU A 267 -4.70 7.58 -30.62
C GLU A 267 -3.36 7.95 -29.95
N ILE A 268 -2.99 7.26 -28.86
CA ILE A 268 -1.75 7.55 -28.13
C ILE A 268 -0.48 6.96 -28.76
N GLY A 269 -0.60 6.22 -29.85
CA GLY A 269 0.52 5.58 -30.53
C GLY A 269 0.91 4.22 -29.95
N LEU A 270 -0.01 3.57 -29.23
CA LEU A 270 0.15 2.25 -28.60
C LEU A 270 -0.86 1.22 -29.16
N GLY A 271 -1.37 1.42 -30.38
CA GLY A 271 -2.34 0.53 -31.02
C GLY A 271 -1.87 -0.91 -31.23
N ASP A 272 -0.55 -1.17 -31.24
CA ASP A 272 0.01 -2.52 -31.26
C ASP A 272 -0.23 -3.32 -29.95
N LEU A 273 -0.70 -2.66 -28.89
CA LEU A 273 -1.19 -3.35 -27.70
C LEU A 273 -2.65 -3.83 -27.84
N VAL A 274 -3.42 -3.32 -28.80
CA VAL A 274 -4.78 -3.77 -29.11
C VAL A 274 -4.74 -5.13 -29.84
N ASP A 275 -3.69 -5.34 -30.64
CA ASP A 275 -3.46 -6.56 -31.40
C ASP A 275 -3.57 -7.83 -30.56
N GLY A 276 -4.18 -8.86 -31.14
CA GLY A 276 -4.42 -10.11 -30.44
C GLY A 276 -5.27 -9.91 -29.18
N HIS A 277 -6.30 -9.06 -29.24
CA HIS A 277 -7.24 -8.82 -28.14
C HIS A 277 -6.53 -8.44 -26.84
N HIS A 278 -5.63 -7.45 -26.86
CA HIS A 278 -4.96 -6.98 -25.64
C HIS A 278 -4.08 -8.02 -24.94
N ALA A 279 -3.57 -9.04 -25.67
CA ALA A 279 -2.78 -10.13 -25.10
C ALA A 279 -1.59 -9.68 -24.24
N LYS A 280 -0.94 -8.58 -24.62
CA LYS A 280 0.23 -8.08 -23.89
C LYS A 280 -0.12 -7.39 -22.57
N ILE A 281 -1.33 -6.85 -22.42
CA ILE A 281 -1.73 -6.04 -21.26
C ILE A 281 -2.84 -6.69 -20.41
N GLY A 282 -3.59 -7.64 -20.95
CA GLY A 282 -4.55 -8.46 -20.21
C GLY A 282 -5.85 -8.71 -20.99
N ARG A 283 -6.10 -9.99 -21.30
CA ARG A 283 -7.35 -10.48 -21.93
C ARG A 283 -8.46 -10.80 -20.93
N SER A 284 -8.08 -11.07 -19.69
CA SER A 284 -8.96 -11.47 -18.61
C SER A 284 -8.76 -10.50 -17.45
N VAL A 285 -9.86 -10.08 -16.84
CA VAL A 285 -9.87 -9.24 -15.65
C VAL A 285 -10.81 -9.84 -14.60
N ALA A 286 -10.50 -9.63 -13.32
CA ALA A 286 -11.35 -10.11 -12.25
C ALA A 286 -11.44 -9.13 -11.08
N PHE A 287 -12.49 -9.32 -10.26
CA PHE A 287 -12.61 -8.62 -8.99
C PHE A 287 -11.44 -8.96 -8.06
N PRO A 288 -11.00 -8.00 -7.21
CA PRO A 288 -10.03 -8.30 -6.16
C PRO A 288 -10.45 -9.52 -5.34
N GLY A 289 -9.50 -10.42 -5.06
CA GLY A 289 -9.76 -11.66 -4.31
C GLY A 289 -10.39 -12.80 -5.10
N HIS A 290 -10.65 -12.65 -6.41
CA HIS A 290 -11.09 -13.76 -7.26
C HIS A 290 -10.00 -14.86 -7.31
N PRO A 291 -10.35 -16.15 -7.13
CA PRO A 291 -9.39 -17.25 -7.12
C PRO A 291 -8.78 -17.47 -8.50
N LEU A 292 -7.45 -17.45 -8.58
CA LEU A 292 -6.69 -17.58 -9.82
C LEU A 292 -6.25 -19.03 -10.08
N GLY A 293 -6.45 -19.48 -11.33
CA GLY A 293 -6.04 -20.79 -11.83
C GLY A 293 -6.45 -21.94 -10.91
N SER A 294 -5.50 -22.84 -10.66
CA SER A 294 -5.64 -23.89 -9.65
C SER A 294 -4.95 -23.53 -8.33
N GLY A 295 -4.76 -22.23 -8.06
CA GLY A 295 -3.98 -21.73 -6.93
C GLY A 295 -2.46 -21.78 -7.16
N LEU A 296 -1.71 -21.86 -6.07
CA LEU A 296 -0.25 -21.80 -6.08
C LEU A 296 0.37 -22.96 -6.89
N THR A 297 1.19 -22.66 -7.89
CA THR A 297 1.89 -23.69 -8.68
C THR A 297 2.88 -24.47 -7.82
N SER A 298 3.24 -25.70 -8.23
CA SER A 298 4.24 -26.50 -7.52
C SER A 298 5.61 -25.81 -7.44
N ALA A 299 5.98 -25.05 -8.47
CA ALA A 299 7.23 -24.28 -8.48
C ALA A 299 7.19 -23.15 -7.45
N ALA A 300 6.15 -22.32 -7.47
CA ALA A 300 5.98 -21.22 -6.51
C ALA A 300 5.83 -21.76 -5.07
N ALA A 301 5.09 -22.84 -4.86
CA ALA A 301 4.94 -23.47 -3.55
C ALA A 301 6.28 -23.91 -2.96
N LYS A 302 7.13 -24.56 -3.76
CA LYS A 302 8.49 -24.94 -3.33
C LYS A 302 9.36 -23.73 -2.99
N GLU A 303 9.28 -22.67 -3.79
CA GLU A 303 10.03 -21.44 -3.57
C GLU A 303 9.58 -20.72 -2.30
N LEU A 304 8.27 -20.64 -2.04
CA LEU A 304 7.70 -19.97 -0.87
C LEU A 304 7.72 -20.83 0.40
N GLY A 305 7.96 -22.14 0.30
CA GLY A 305 7.88 -23.07 1.44
C GLY A 305 6.44 -23.39 1.85
N LEU A 306 5.53 -23.43 0.88
CA LEU A 306 4.09 -23.66 1.05
C LEU A 306 3.63 -24.92 0.29
N VAL A 307 2.32 -25.19 0.33
CA VAL A 307 1.69 -26.31 -0.38
C VAL A 307 1.14 -25.86 -1.74
N ALA A 308 1.32 -26.69 -2.77
CA ALA A 308 0.75 -26.43 -4.09
C ALA A 308 -0.78 -26.48 -4.03
N GLY A 309 -1.45 -25.64 -4.80
CA GLY A 309 -2.90 -25.57 -4.86
C GLY A 309 -3.55 -24.67 -3.81
N ILE A 310 -2.77 -24.01 -2.93
CA ILE A 310 -3.32 -22.97 -2.05
C ILE A 310 -3.99 -21.90 -2.91
N PRO A 311 -5.26 -21.56 -2.66
CA PRO A 311 -5.97 -20.49 -3.37
C PRO A 311 -5.20 -19.17 -3.32
N VAL A 312 -5.04 -18.54 -4.48
CA VAL A 312 -4.43 -17.22 -4.62
C VAL A 312 -5.47 -16.26 -5.17
N GLY A 313 -5.69 -15.14 -4.47
CA GLY A 313 -6.61 -14.11 -4.92
C GLY A 313 -6.00 -13.17 -5.94
N THR A 314 -6.81 -12.69 -6.87
CA THR A 314 -6.49 -11.56 -7.74
C THR A 314 -6.08 -10.35 -6.90
N SER A 315 -5.02 -9.67 -7.34
CA SER A 315 -4.22 -8.76 -6.53
C SER A 315 -4.86 -7.38 -6.26
N LEU A 316 -4.22 -6.56 -5.42
CA LEU A 316 -4.54 -5.13 -5.26
C LEU A 316 -3.26 -4.28 -5.36
N ILE A 317 -3.42 -3.00 -5.67
CA ILE A 317 -2.37 -2.00 -5.38
C ILE A 317 -2.26 -1.83 -3.85
N ASP A 318 -1.05 -1.62 -3.33
CA ASP A 318 -0.73 -1.51 -1.90
C ASP A 318 -1.66 -0.57 -1.11
N ALA A 319 -1.90 0.65 -1.59
CA ALA A 319 -2.83 1.57 -0.94
C ALA A 319 -4.25 1.00 -0.85
N HIS A 320 -4.72 0.33 -1.91
CA HIS A 320 -6.07 -0.23 -2.00
C HIS A 320 -6.21 -1.44 -1.07
N ALA A 321 -5.16 -2.27 -0.97
CA ALA A 321 -5.08 -3.32 0.04
C ALA A 321 -5.10 -2.73 1.45
N GLY A 322 -4.38 -1.64 1.71
CA GLY A 322 -4.49 -0.88 2.95
C GLY A 322 -5.92 -0.42 3.25
N GLY A 323 -6.67 -0.01 2.23
CA GLY A 323 -8.10 0.31 2.32
C GLY A 323 -8.96 -0.88 2.72
N VAL A 324 -8.84 -2.01 2.02
CA VAL A 324 -9.53 -3.27 2.37
C VAL A 324 -9.16 -3.75 3.78
N GLY A 325 -7.92 -3.53 4.20
CA GLY A 325 -7.43 -3.89 5.53
C GLY A 325 -7.99 -3.04 6.67
N VAL A 326 -8.69 -1.94 6.38
CA VAL A 326 -9.22 -1.06 7.44
C VAL A 326 -10.68 -0.65 7.29
N LEU A 327 -11.29 -0.72 6.10
CA LEU A 327 -12.58 -0.09 5.81
C LEU A 327 -13.71 -0.50 6.77
N GLU A 328 -13.69 -1.73 7.28
CA GLU A 328 -14.65 -2.25 8.28
C GLU A 328 -14.13 -2.22 9.72
N SER A 329 -13.02 -1.54 10.00
CA SER A 329 -12.45 -1.35 11.35
C SER A 329 -13.23 -0.31 12.16
N VAL A 330 -14.56 -0.42 12.22
CA VAL A 330 -15.43 0.52 12.95
C VAL A 330 -15.99 -0.12 14.23
N PRO A 331 -16.05 0.61 15.36
CA PRO A 331 -16.72 0.08 16.56
C PRO A 331 -18.22 -0.11 16.32
N LEU A 332 -18.85 -1.03 17.05
CA LEU A 332 -20.30 -1.28 16.97
C LEU A 332 -21.15 -0.01 17.23
N SER A 333 -20.65 0.95 18.02
CA SER A 333 -21.33 2.22 18.27
C SER A 333 -21.45 3.12 17.03
N TYR A 334 -20.62 2.89 16.01
CA TYR A 334 -20.66 3.56 14.72
C TYR A 334 -21.47 2.78 13.67
N SER A 335 -22.00 1.61 14.03
CA SER A 335 -22.94 0.88 13.19
C SER A 335 -24.27 1.63 13.14
N ARG A 336 -24.78 1.84 11.93
CA ARG A 336 -26.02 2.61 11.71
C ARG A 336 -27.19 1.64 11.53
N PRO A 337 -28.14 1.54 12.49
CA PRO A 337 -29.14 0.47 12.50
C PRO A 337 -30.16 0.50 11.35
N LYS A 338 -30.23 1.59 10.59
CA LYS A 338 -31.23 1.83 9.53
C LYS A 338 -30.63 1.93 8.13
N GLU A 339 -29.32 1.79 8.01
CA GLU A 339 -28.59 1.96 6.77
C GLU A 339 -28.11 0.59 6.28
N SER A 340 -28.16 0.33 4.98
CA SER A 340 -27.63 -0.92 4.47
C SER A 340 -26.11 -0.98 4.69
N ASP A 341 -25.56 -2.18 4.84
CA ASP A 341 -24.12 -2.34 5.05
C ASP A 341 -23.30 -1.72 3.91
N LYS A 342 -23.82 -1.75 2.67
CA LYS A 342 -23.18 -1.14 1.48
C LYS A 342 -23.16 0.39 1.55
N GLU A 343 -24.22 1.02 2.03
CA GLU A 343 -24.28 2.49 2.20
C GLU A 343 -23.37 2.96 3.34
N ALA A 344 -23.27 2.18 4.43
CA ALA A 344 -22.43 2.52 5.57
C ALA A 344 -20.94 2.65 5.23
N LEU A 345 -20.47 1.95 4.18
CA LEU A 345 -19.11 2.09 3.64
C LEU A 345 -18.87 3.47 3.00
N CYS A 346 -19.91 4.09 2.43
CA CYS A 346 -19.81 5.32 1.66
C CYS A 346 -19.62 6.58 2.53
N HIS A 347 -19.80 6.45 3.85
CA HIS A 347 -19.55 7.52 4.83
C HIS A 347 -18.10 7.59 5.33
N ARG A 348 -17.26 6.65 4.86
CA ARG A 348 -15.93 6.39 5.40
C ARG A 348 -14.86 6.75 4.38
N MET A 349 -13.98 7.69 4.72
CA MET A 349 -12.77 7.93 3.95
C MET A 349 -11.57 7.26 4.63
N ILE A 350 -10.77 6.57 3.83
CA ILE A 350 -9.52 5.95 4.27
C ILE A 350 -8.35 6.89 3.96
N LEU A 351 -7.48 7.09 4.95
CA LEU A 351 -6.17 7.72 4.81
C LEU A 351 -5.09 6.65 4.92
N VAL A 352 -4.43 6.36 3.80
CA VAL A 352 -3.23 5.51 3.79
C VAL A 352 -2.02 6.42 3.88
N CYS A 353 -1.50 6.59 5.08
CA CYS A 353 -0.50 7.60 5.40
C CYS A 353 0.94 7.04 5.37
N GLY A 354 1.80 7.61 4.53
CA GLY A 354 3.21 7.27 4.44
C GLY A 354 4.05 8.46 3.98
N THR A 355 5.01 8.21 3.09
CA THR A 355 5.79 9.26 2.40
C THR A 355 4.86 10.28 1.71
N SER A 356 3.82 9.77 1.08
CA SER A 356 2.62 10.48 0.58
C SER A 356 1.38 9.93 1.31
N THR A 357 0.22 10.56 1.11
CA THR A 357 -1.05 10.05 1.64
C THR A 357 -2.07 9.86 0.53
N CYS A 358 -2.69 8.68 0.47
CA CYS A 358 -3.83 8.41 -0.40
C CYS A 358 -5.14 8.55 0.37
N HIS A 359 -6.14 9.18 -0.26
CA HIS A 359 -7.47 9.44 0.29
C HIS A 359 -8.50 8.67 -0.52
N MET A 360 -9.04 7.58 0.04
CA MET A 360 -9.95 6.70 -0.69
C MET A 360 -11.34 6.72 -0.08
N VAL A 361 -12.35 6.85 -0.91
CA VAL A 361 -13.76 6.75 -0.50
C VAL A 361 -14.54 6.03 -1.59
N VAL A 362 -15.48 5.18 -1.18
CA VAL A 362 -16.34 4.43 -2.10
C VAL A 362 -17.73 5.04 -2.18
N SER A 363 -18.40 4.86 -3.32
CA SER A 363 -19.79 5.26 -3.52
C SER A 363 -20.53 4.21 -4.35
N GLN A 364 -21.85 4.12 -4.17
CA GLN A 364 -22.73 3.38 -5.08
C GLN A 364 -22.93 4.13 -6.41
N ASN A 365 -22.73 5.44 -6.41
CA ASN A 365 -22.95 6.30 -7.56
C ASN A 365 -21.64 6.64 -8.27
N LYS A 366 -21.73 6.87 -9.58
CA LYS A 366 -20.61 7.36 -10.40
C LYS A 366 -20.43 8.87 -10.16
N LEU A 367 -19.43 9.23 -9.35
CA LEU A 367 -19.15 10.62 -8.97
C LEU A 367 -17.86 11.13 -9.63
N PHE A 368 -17.98 12.05 -10.59
CA PHE A 368 -16.84 12.77 -11.16
C PHE A 368 -16.51 13.99 -10.30
N ILE A 369 -15.26 14.06 -9.85
CA ILE A 369 -14.79 15.08 -8.92
C ILE A 369 -13.53 15.73 -9.51
N PRO A 370 -13.58 17.01 -9.91
CA PRO A 370 -12.42 17.68 -10.51
C PRO A 370 -11.19 17.59 -9.61
N GLY A 371 -10.03 17.25 -10.20
CA GLY A 371 -8.74 17.13 -9.51
C GLY A 371 -8.62 15.96 -8.53
N VAL A 372 -9.52 14.98 -8.62
CA VAL A 372 -9.49 13.73 -7.86
C VAL A 372 -9.61 12.56 -8.83
N TRP A 373 -8.84 11.49 -8.63
CA TRP A 373 -8.91 10.33 -9.52
C TRP A 373 -10.17 9.49 -9.24
N GLY A 374 -10.58 8.73 -10.25
CA GLY A 374 -11.85 8.03 -10.29
C GLY A 374 -12.94 8.84 -11.00
N PRO A 375 -14.19 8.35 -10.99
CA PRO A 375 -14.66 7.19 -10.24
C PRO A 375 -14.24 5.88 -10.90
N PHE A 376 -13.57 5.01 -10.15
CA PHE A 376 -13.08 3.71 -10.61
C PHE A 376 -14.00 2.59 -10.14
N TRP A 377 -14.74 1.96 -11.05
CA TRP A 377 -15.69 0.92 -10.67
C TRP A 377 -14.99 -0.38 -10.27
N SER A 378 -15.37 -0.93 -9.12
CA SER A 378 -14.90 -2.20 -8.55
C SER A 378 -13.39 -2.30 -8.36
N ALA A 379 -12.70 -1.16 -8.26
CA ALA A 379 -11.25 -1.12 -8.15
C ALA A 379 -10.71 -1.44 -6.74
N MET A 380 -11.56 -1.45 -5.71
CA MET A 380 -11.18 -1.81 -4.33
C MET A 380 -12.23 -2.68 -3.67
N VAL A 381 -13.46 -2.17 -3.55
CA VAL A 381 -14.61 -2.93 -3.07
C VAL A 381 -15.46 -3.31 -4.28
N PRO A 382 -15.77 -4.61 -4.51
CA PRO A 382 -16.62 -5.03 -5.60
C PRO A 382 -17.96 -4.27 -5.64
N GLU A 383 -18.40 -3.94 -6.85
CA GLU A 383 -19.65 -3.22 -7.16
C GLU A 383 -19.72 -1.76 -6.66
N HIS A 384 -18.64 -1.20 -6.13
CA HIS A 384 -18.59 0.20 -5.72
C HIS A 384 -17.69 1.02 -6.64
N TRP A 385 -17.98 2.31 -6.79
CA TRP A 385 -17.09 3.28 -7.41
C TRP A 385 -16.11 3.82 -6.39
N LEU A 386 -14.81 3.79 -6.71
CA LEU A 386 -13.74 4.34 -5.90
C LEU A 386 -13.37 5.74 -6.37
N THR A 387 -13.31 6.68 -5.44
CA THR A 387 -12.67 7.98 -5.60
C THR A 387 -11.31 7.93 -4.89
N GLU A 388 -10.24 8.33 -5.58
CA GLU A 388 -8.85 8.28 -5.09
C GLU A 388 -8.19 9.68 -5.14
N GLY A 389 -8.28 10.41 -4.03
CA GLY A 389 -7.50 11.62 -3.80
C GLY A 389 -6.09 11.31 -3.31
N GLY A 390 -5.23 12.32 -3.29
CA GLY A 390 -3.94 12.17 -2.63
C GLY A 390 -3.19 13.47 -2.37
N GLN A 391 -2.24 13.38 -1.46
CA GLN A 391 -1.24 14.41 -1.18
C GLN A 391 0.14 13.83 -1.49
N SER A 392 0.83 14.42 -2.48
CA SER A 392 2.09 13.88 -3.03
C SER A 392 3.24 13.82 -2.03
N ALA A 393 3.24 14.69 -1.01
CA ALA A 393 4.23 14.68 0.06
C ALA A 393 3.55 14.96 1.40
N THR A 394 3.61 14.00 2.33
CA THR A 394 3.11 14.14 3.70
C THR A 394 4.21 13.78 4.68
N GLY A 395 4.53 12.49 4.82
CA GLY A 395 5.67 12.04 5.63
C GLY A 395 6.99 12.61 5.09
N ALA A 396 7.19 12.56 3.77
CA ALA A 396 8.36 13.15 3.12
C ALA A 396 8.47 14.66 3.38
N LEU A 397 7.36 15.37 3.49
CA LEU A 397 7.38 16.80 3.78
C LEU A 397 7.78 17.06 5.24
N LEU A 398 7.28 16.26 6.18
CA LEU A 398 7.68 16.36 7.58
C LEU A 398 9.18 16.04 7.73
N ASP A 399 9.65 14.96 7.12
CA ASP A 399 11.06 14.59 7.10
C ASP A 399 11.90 15.71 6.47
N TYR A 400 11.49 16.26 5.32
CA TYR A 400 12.17 17.37 4.66
C TYR A 400 12.33 18.60 5.57
N ILE A 401 11.26 19.03 6.25
CA ILE A 401 11.31 20.17 7.17
C ILE A 401 12.26 19.89 8.35
N ILE A 402 12.26 18.66 8.87
CA ILE A 402 13.11 18.26 9.99
C ILE A 402 14.58 18.18 9.56
N GLU A 403 14.88 17.49 8.46
CA GLU A 403 16.24 17.20 7.99
C GLU A 403 16.96 18.46 7.49
N ASN A 404 16.24 19.43 6.92
CA ASN A 404 16.83 20.65 6.36
C ASN A 404 16.98 21.79 7.37
N HIS A 405 16.59 21.59 8.63
CA HIS A 405 16.76 22.60 9.66
C HIS A 405 18.11 22.47 10.38
N VAL A 406 18.76 23.59 10.73
CA VAL A 406 20.10 23.59 11.36
C VAL A 406 20.15 22.84 12.70
N ALA A 407 19.03 22.81 13.42
CA ALA A 407 18.90 22.10 14.70
C ALA A 407 18.81 20.56 14.55
N SER A 408 18.63 20.04 13.33
CA SER A 408 18.34 18.62 13.07
C SER A 408 19.39 17.66 13.64
N PRO A 409 20.72 17.86 13.44
CA PRO A 409 21.72 16.92 13.98
C PRO A 409 21.71 16.86 15.51
N HIS A 410 21.48 18.00 16.17
CA HIS A 410 21.40 18.04 17.63
C HIS A 410 20.13 17.34 18.14
N LEU A 411 19.00 17.61 17.50
CA LEU A 411 17.71 16.98 17.82
C LEU A 411 17.76 15.46 17.64
N ALA A 412 18.36 14.98 16.54
CA ALA A 412 18.54 13.55 16.26
C ALA A 412 19.39 12.86 17.34
N ASN A 413 20.50 13.49 17.76
CA ASN A 413 21.34 12.97 18.86
C ASN A 413 20.58 12.90 20.19
N ARG A 414 19.73 13.89 20.49
CA ARG A 414 18.90 13.91 21.70
C ARG A 414 17.78 12.88 21.67
N ALA A 415 17.16 12.66 20.51
CA ALA A 415 16.14 11.64 20.35
C ALA A 415 16.76 10.23 20.53
N ALA A 416 17.93 10.00 19.92
CA ALA A 416 18.68 8.76 20.05
C ALA A 416 19.12 8.48 21.50
N SER A 417 19.61 9.49 22.23
CA SER A 417 20.01 9.32 23.64
C SER A 417 18.84 8.98 24.57
N GLN A 418 17.62 9.43 24.22
CA GLN A 418 16.38 9.12 24.92
C GLN A 418 15.67 7.86 24.40
N ARG A 419 16.17 7.24 23.32
CA ARG A 419 15.55 6.09 22.63
C ARG A 419 14.10 6.36 22.20
N ILE A 420 13.84 7.57 21.75
CA ILE A 420 12.55 7.99 21.20
C ILE A 420 12.72 8.45 19.76
N SER A 421 11.62 8.54 19.01
CA SER A 421 11.65 9.11 17.67
C SER A 421 11.85 10.63 17.70
N VAL A 422 12.36 11.20 16.60
CA VAL A 422 12.46 12.67 16.46
C VAL A 422 11.07 13.32 16.55
N PHE A 423 10.04 12.70 15.98
CA PHE A 423 8.65 13.16 16.09
C PHE A 423 8.18 13.22 17.55
N GLU A 424 8.45 12.17 18.34
CA GLU A 424 8.07 12.14 19.76
C GLU A 424 8.80 13.23 20.56
N LEU A 425 10.08 13.48 20.26
CA LEU A 425 10.83 14.57 20.89
C LEU A 425 10.27 15.95 20.53
N LEU A 426 9.93 16.18 19.25
CA LEU A 426 9.29 17.41 18.79
C LEU A 426 7.93 17.63 19.46
N ASN A 427 7.12 16.57 19.57
CA ASN A 427 5.83 16.64 20.27
C ASN A 427 6.01 17.04 21.74
N LYS A 428 7.00 16.46 22.45
CA LYS A 428 7.32 16.84 23.85
C LYS A 428 7.79 18.29 23.97
N ILE A 429 8.58 18.78 23.01
CA ILE A 429 9.00 20.19 22.95
C ILE A 429 7.78 21.10 22.80
N LEU A 430 6.85 20.76 21.90
CA LEU A 430 5.60 21.52 21.70
C LEU A 430 4.73 21.54 22.96
N GLU A 431 4.55 20.39 23.61
CA GLU A 431 3.80 20.30 24.88
C GLU A 431 4.42 21.20 25.97
N THR A 432 5.74 21.18 26.09
CA THR A 432 6.47 22.05 27.04
C THR A 432 6.28 23.53 26.69
N MET A 433 6.41 23.88 25.40
CA MET A 433 6.20 25.25 24.93
C MET A 433 4.78 25.75 25.18
N MET A 434 3.76 24.91 25.00
CA MET A 434 2.37 25.26 25.27
C MET A 434 2.20 25.67 26.75
N LEU A 435 2.79 24.91 27.68
CA LEU A 435 2.73 25.19 29.11
C LEU A 435 3.52 26.46 29.47
N ASP A 436 4.76 26.59 29.01
CA ASP A 436 5.64 27.73 29.30
C ASP A 436 5.03 29.05 28.81
N LEU A 437 4.46 29.04 27.60
CA LEU A 437 3.84 30.20 26.97
C LEU A 437 2.37 30.39 27.37
N LYS A 438 1.83 29.52 28.24
CA LYS A 438 0.43 29.54 28.71
C LYS A 438 -0.58 29.61 27.56
N ARG A 439 -0.32 28.85 26.50
CA ARG A 439 -1.21 28.74 25.35
C ARG A 439 -2.46 27.92 25.73
N PRO A 440 -3.65 28.28 25.22
CA PRO A 440 -4.90 27.62 25.60
C PRO A 440 -4.99 26.16 25.12
N PHE A 441 -4.34 25.82 24.02
CA PHE A 441 -4.26 24.47 23.45
C PHE A 441 -3.05 24.37 22.51
N LEU A 442 -2.55 23.16 22.26
CA LEU A 442 -1.27 22.95 21.56
C LEU A 442 -1.27 23.56 20.16
N ALA A 443 -2.34 23.37 19.38
CA ALA A 443 -2.47 23.91 18.03
C ALA A 443 -2.29 25.43 17.93
N SER A 444 -2.57 26.19 19.00
CA SER A 444 -2.42 27.66 19.04
C SER A 444 -0.97 28.15 19.09
N LEU A 445 0.01 27.26 19.23
CA LEU A 445 1.42 27.62 19.16
C LEU A 445 1.83 28.20 17.79
N THR A 446 1.09 27.88 16.73
CA THR A 446 1.35 28.30 15.35
C THR A 446 0.39 29.39 14.88
N GLU A 447 -0.06 30.26 15.78
CA GLU A 447 -1.01 31.34 15.46
C GLU A 447 -0.48 32.27 14.35
N ASP A 448 0.84 32.49 14.33
CA ASP A 448 1.53 33.37 13.38
C ASP A 448 2.30 32.60 12.29
N ILE A 449 2.26 31.26 12.28
CA ILE A 449 3.01 30.43 11.31
C ILE A 449 2.05 29.57 10.48
N HIS A 450 2.10 29.74 9.16
CA HIS A 450 1.19 29.08 8.23
C HIS A 450 1.98 28.39 7.12
N VAL A 451 1.56 27.17 6.77
CA VAL A 451 2.22 26.38 5.73
C VAL A 451 1.20 25.96 4.68
N LEU A 452 1.48 26.31 3.42
CA LEU A 452 0.90 25.66 2.25
C LEU A 452 1.83 24.47 1.90
N PRO A 453 1.36 23.21 1.98
CA PRO A 453 2.21 22.02 1.95
C PRO A 453 2.54 21.52 0.53
N ASP A 454 2.20 22.27 -0.52
CA ASP A 454 2.36 21.85 -1.93
C ASP A 454 3.83 21.92 -2.42
N PHE A 455 4.79 21.43 -1.62
CA PHE A 455 6.22 21.42 -1.94
C PHE A 455 6.55 20.55 -3.16
N HIS A 456 5.69 19.58 -3.46
CA HIS A 456 5.78 18.69 -4.62
C HIS A 456 4.54 18.78 -5.51
N GLY A 457 4.00 20.00 -5.67
CA GLY A 457 2.74 20.22 -6.37
C GLY A 457 1.52 19.81 -5.53
N ASN A 458 0.33 20.10 -6.06
CA ASN A 458 -0.93 19.67 -5.49
C ASN A 458 -1.57 18.61 -6.39
N ARG A 459 -1.66 17.36 -5.90
CA ARG A 459 -2.41 16.30 -6.59
C ARG A 459 -3.91 16.51 -6.47
N SER A 460 -4.42 16.64 -5.24
CA SER A 460 -5.85 16.81 -4.98
C SER A 460 -6.13 17.89 -3.93
N PRO A 461 -7.25 18.63 -4.05
CA PRO A 461 -8.21 18.58 -5.17
C PRO A 461 -7.90 19.59 -6.29
N ILE A 462 -6.79 20.33 -6.22
CA ILE A 462 -6.50 21.38 -7.19
C ILE A 462 -5.97 20.82 -8.52
N ALA A 463 -5.23 19.71 -8.48
CA ALA A 463 -4.53 19.14 -9.63
C ALA A 463 -3.60 20.17 -10.33
N ASP A 464 -2.81 20.89 -9.53
CA ASP A 464 -1.77 21.80 -10.00
C ASP A 464 -0.38 21.24 -9.66
N PRO A 465 0.29 20.52 -10.58
CA PRO A 465 1.64 19.99 -10.34
C PRO A 465 2.69 21.11 -10.24
N LYS A 466 2.36 22.33 -10.69
CA LYS A 466 3.25 23.48 -10.58
C LYS A 466 3.14 24.16 -9.22
N ALA A 467 2.13 23.86 -8.40
CA ALA A 467 1.97 24.38 -7.03
C ALA A 467 3.29 24.27 -6.24
N LYS A 468 3.61 25.30 -5.44
CA LYS A 468 4.81 25.34 -4.59
C LYS A 468 4.42 25.60 -3.16
N GLY A 469 5.25 25.07 -2.26
CA GLY A 469 5.12 25.29 -0.83
C GLY A 469 5.35 26.74 -0.43
N ILE A 470 4.64 27.19 0.60
CA ILE A 470 4.81 28.51 1.21
C ILE A 470 4.89 28.33 2.72
N ILE A 471 5.88 28.95 3.35
CA ILE A 471 5.95 29.11 4.80
C ILE A 471 5.85 30.61 5.12
N CYS A 472 4.79 30.99 5.82
CA CYS A 472 4.57 32.35 6.32
C CYS A 472 4.88 32.40 7.82
N GLY A 473 5.34 33.56 8.33
CA GLY A 473 5.63 33.76 9.75
C GLY A 473 7.06 33.43 10.19
N LEU A 474 8.02 33.44 9.26
CA LEU A 474 9.42 33.17 9.58
C LEU A 474 10.04 34.28 10.43
N THR A 475 10.88 33.89 11.39
CA THR A 475 11.71 34.77 12.22
C THR A 475 13.19 34.40 12.03
N LEU A 476 14.10 35.12 12.70
CA LEU A 476 15.53 34.77 12.72
C LEU A 476 15.88 33.67 13.75
N ASP A 477 14.89 33.12 14.47
CA ASP A 477 15.12 32.00 15.38
C ASP A 477 15.47 30.74 14.58
N ALA A 478 16.54 30.05 14.98
CA ALA A 478 16.99 28.80 14.39
C ALA A 478 17.13 27.70 15.46
N SER A 479 16.46 27.87 16.60
CA SER A 479 16.44 26.94 17.72
C SER A 479 15.60 25.69 17.41
N GLU A 480 15.72 24.67 18.25
CA GLU A 480 14.83 23.50 18.21
C GLU A 480 13.36 23.86 18.47
N LYS A 481 13.10 24.94 19.21
CA LYS A 481 11.73 25.44 19.44
C LYS A 481 11.12 25.95 18.14
N GLN A 482 11.90 26.70 17.35
CA GLN A 482 11.44 27.13 16.03
C GLN A 482 11.22 25.95 15.09
N LEU A 483 12.10 24.95 15.10
CA LEU A 483 11.90 23.72 14.32
C LEU A 483 10.59 23.01 14.72
N ALA A 484 10.32 22.89 16.02
CA ALA A 484 9.10 22.31 16.52
C ALA A 484 7.85 23.06 16.03
N LEU A 485 7.88 24.39 16.01
CA LEU A 485 6.80 25.22 15.47
C LEU A 485 6.61 25.03 13.95
N GLN A 486 7.70 24.99 13.17
CA GLN A 486 7.64 24.73 11.73
C GLN A 486 7.09 23.33 11.42
N TYR A 487 7.52 22.33 12.19
CA TYR A 487 7.00 20.98 12.11
C TYR A 487 5.48 20.93 12.41
N LEU A 488 5.03 21.57 13.50
CA LEU A 488 3.60 21.64 13.83
C LEU A 488 2.79 22.36 12.75
N ALA A 489 3.29 23.50 12.24
CA ALA A 489 2.61 24.25 11.20
C ALA A 489 2.53 23.47 9.87
N THR A 490 3.56 22.69 9.56
CA THR A 490 3.61 21.79 8.39
C THR A 490 2.60 20.66 8.53
N LEU A 491 2.58 20.00 9.70
CA LEU A 491 1.61 18.97 10.04
C LEU A 491 0.16 19.48 9.91
N GLN A 492 -0.11 20.67 10.42
CA GLN A 492 -1.40 21.35 10.24
C GLN A 492 -1.69 21.67 8.78
N GLY A 493 -0.69 22.15 8.02
CA GLY A 493 -0.79 22.37 6.57
C GLY A 493 -1.24 21.11 5.82
N ILE A 494 -0.64 19.97 6.14
CA ILE A 494 -1.02 18.66 5.59
C ILE A 494 -2.48 18.33 5.95
N ALA A 495 -2.87 18.51 7.21
CA ALA A 495 -4.23 18.27 7.68
C ALA A 495 -5.27 19.21 7.03
N TYR A 496 -4.94 20.48 6.79
CA TYR A 496 -5.78 21.41 6.03
C TYR A 496 -5.95 20.96 4.57
N GLY A 497 -4.90 20.40 3.96
CA GLY A 497 -4.99 19.74 2.66
C GLY A 497 -5.96 18.56 2.68
N THR A 498 -5.90 17.70 3.72
CA THR A 498 -6.88 16.61 3.88
C THR A 498 -8.29 17.14 4.08
N ARG A 499 -8.51 18.17 4.91
CA ARG A 499 -9.82 18.82 5.07
C ARG A 499 -10.35 19.33 3.74
N HIS A 500 -9.49 19.94 2.92
CA HIS A 500 -9.87 20.40 1.58
C HIS A 500 -10.34 19.24 0.69
N ILE A 501 -9.63 18.11 0.69
CA ILE A 501 -10.05 16.92 -0.07
C ILE A 501 -11.41 16.41 0.43
N VAL A 502 -11.61 16.30 1.74
CA VAL A 502 -12.88 15.83 2.33
C VAL A 502 -14.04 16.76 1.97
N GLU A 503 -13.88 18.08 2.19
CA GLU A 503 -14.92 19.07 1.86
C GLU A 503 -15.23 19.08 0.35
N HIS A 504 -14.21 18.95 -0.50
CA HIS A 504 -14.38 18.88 -1.95
C HIS A 504 -15.12 17.62 -2.39
N CYS A 505 -14.77 16.45 -1.85
CA CYS A 505 -15.50 15.22 -2.13
C CYS A 505 -16.96 15.29 -1.68
N ASN A 506 -17.22 15.84 -0.48
CA ASN A 506 -18.58 16.00 0.04
C ASN A 506 -19.41 16.99 -0.79
N ALA A 507 -18.80 18.07 -1.28
CA ALA A 507 -19.45 19.02 -2.19
C ALA A 507 -19.85 18.38 -3.54
N HIS A 508 -19.27 17.24 -3.91
CA HIS A 508 -19.53 16.52 -5.16
C HIS A 508 -20.25 15.17 -4.95
N GLY A 509 -20.96 15.00 -3.83
CA GLY A 509 -21.92 13.92 -3.64
C GLY A 509 -21.49 12.79 -2.69
N HIS A 510 -20.27 12.83 -2.15
CA HIS A 510 -19.92 12.00 -1.00
C HIS A 510 -20.54 12.56 0.30
N THR A 511 -20.58 11.74 1.34
CA THR A 511 -21.10 12.11 2.67
C THR A 511 -20.16 11.63 3.77
N ILE A 512 -18.87 11.94 3.61
CA ILE A 512 -17.80 11.54 4.53
C ILE A 512 -18.02 12.21 5.88
N ASP A 513 -18.11 11.41 6.92
CA ASP A 513 -18.17 11.87 8.31
C ASP A 513 -17.26 11.08 9.25
N THR A 514 -16.62 10.02 8.76
CA THR A 514 -15.70 9.17 9.51
C THR A 514 -14.43 8.94 8.71
N ILE A 515 -13.29 9.06 9.36
CA ILE A 515 -11.98 8.81 8.75
C ILE A 515 -11.39 7.54 9.34
N LEU A 516 -10.85 6.66 8.51
CA LEU A 516 -10.04 5.52 8.95
C LEU A 516 -8.61 5.76 8.51
N ALA A 517 -7.66 5.70 9.43
CA ALA A 517 -6.27 6.01 9.11
C ALA A 517 -5.36 4.81 9.35
N CYS A 518 -4.43 4.59 8.43
CA CYS A 518 -3.39 3.58 8.54
C CYS A 518 -2.04 4.05 8.00
N GLY A 519 -1.01 3.22 8.15
CA GLY A 519 0.35 3.50 7.68
C GLY A 519 1.24 4.18 8.73
N GLY A 520 2.47 4.52 8.37
CA GLY A 520 3.53 4.88 9.32
C GLY A 520 3.24 6.13 10.16
N LEU A 521 2.57 7.12 9.58
CA LEU A 521 2.30 8.41 10.24
C LEU A 521 1.28 8.29 11.38
N VAL A 522 0.47 7.24 11.43
CA VAL A 522 -0.54 7.09 12.50
C VAL A 522 0.09 6.81 13.88
N LYS A 523 1.38 6.45 13.91
CA LYS A 523 2.16 6.32 15.15
C LYS A 523 2.42 7.67 15.82
N ASN A 524 2.24 8.78 15.10
CA ASN A 524 2.37 10.12 15.62
C ASN A 524 1.00 10.61 16.14
N SER A 525 0.81 10.55 17.46
CA SER A 525 -0.45 10.92 18.10
C SER A 525 -0.88 12.36 17.80
N LEU A 526 0.07 13.29 17.74
CA LEU A 526 -0.20 14.68 17.41
C LEU A 526 -0.70 14.84 15.96
N PHE A 527 -0.12 14.08 15.02
CA PHE A 527 -0.58 14.06 13.63
C PHE A 527 -2.05 13.67 13.55
N ILE A 528 -2.44 12.59 14.22
CA ILE A 528 -3.82 12.09 14.18
C ILE A 528 -4.77 13.03 14.93
N GLN A 529 -4.39 13.58 16.08
CA GLN A 529 -5.25 14.52 16.81
C GLN A 529 -5.51 15.80 16.01
N GLU A 530 -4.49 16.42 15.42
CA GLU A 530 -4.67 17.62 14.60
C GLU A 530 -5.52 17.34 13.35
N HIS A 531 -5.38 16.16 12.72
CA HIS A 531 -6.29 15.78 11.62
C HIS A 531 -7.73 15.68 12.10
N ALA A 532 -8.00 15.06 13.25
CA ALA A 532 -9.36 14.97 13.80
C ALA A 532 -9.94 16.36 14.08
N ASP A 533 -9.16 17.24 14.73
CA ASP A 533 -9.56 18.59 15.10
C ASP A 533 -9.79 19.49 13.87
N ILE A 534 -8.97 19.35 12.83
CA ILE A 534 -9.03 20.17 11.62
C ILE A 534 -10.15 19.73 10.70
N ILE A 535 -10.29 18.42 10.45
CA ILE A 535 -11.34 17.86 9.57
C ILE A 535 -12.70 17.97 10.27
N GLY A 536 -12.74 17.85 11.60
CA GLY A 536 -13.97 17.84 12.39
C GLY A 536 -14.68 16.48 12.39
N CYS A 537 -13.97 15.41 12.08
CA CYS A 537 -14.48 14.02 12.04
C CYS A 537 -13.68 13.12 12.99
N PRO A 538 -14.31 12.08 13.58
CA PRO A 538 -13.58 11.03 14.27
C PRO A 538 -12.62 10.31 13.32
N ILE A 539 -11.41 10.03 13.82
CA ILE A 539 -10.41 9.19 13.15
C ILE A 539 -10.32 7.87 13.88
N ILE A 540 -10.53 6.78 13.15
CA ILE A 540 -10.46 5.42 13.67
C ILE A 540 -9.16 4.79 13.20
N LEU A 541 -8.38 4.27 14.15
CA LEU A 541 -7.18 3.49 13.91
C LEU A 541 -7.53 2.00 14.04
N PRO A 542 -7.10 1.15 13.10
CA PRO A 542 -7.35 -0.29 13.18
C PRO A 542 -6.62 -0.92 14.38
N ARG A 543 -7.08 -2.09 14.82
CA ARG A 543 -6.38 -2.91 15.83
C ARG A 543 -5.04 -3.38 15.29
N GLU A 544 -4.99 -3.71 14.00
CA GLU A 544 -3.82 -4.29 13.34
C GLU A 544 -2.88 -3.21 12.84
N SER A 545 -1.60 -3.36 13.20
CA SER A 545 -0.55 -2.42 12.81
C SER A 545 -0.08 -2.56 11.36
N GLU A 546 -0.44 -3.66 10.70
CA GLU A 546 -0.04 -4.00 9.33
C GLU A 546 -1.26 -4.17 8.38
N PRO A 547 -2.02 -3.10 8.12
CA PRO A 547 -3.28 -3.20 7.39
C PRO A 547 -3.13 -3.53 5.90
N VAL A 548 -2.01 -3.19 5.26
CA VAL A 548 -1.76 -3.59 3.87
C VAL A 548 -1.59 -5.12 3.78
N LEU A 549 -0.84 -5.72 4.71
CA LEU A 549 -0.72 -7.17 4.82
C LEU A 549 -2.07 -7.82 5.15
N LEU A 550 -2.87 -7.23 6.06
CA LEU A 550 -4.21 -7.73 6.37
C LEU A 550 -5.14 -7.68 5.14
N GLY A 551 -5.12 -6.57 4.40
CA GLY A 551 -5.88 -6.42 3.16
C GLY A 551 -5.50 -7.47 2.12
N ALA A 552 -4.20 -7.73 1.94
CA ALA A 552 -3.74 -8.80 1.07
C ALA A 552 -4.19 -10.19 1.57
N ALA A 553 -4.16 -10.45 2.89
CA ALA A 553 -4.66 -11.70 3.47
C ALA A 553 -6.18 -11.88 3.27
N ILE A 554 -6.96 -10.80 3.33
CA ILE A 554 -8.39 -10.79 3.02
C ILE A 554 -8.64 -11.26 1.57
N LEU A 555 -7.82 -10.85 0.60
CA LEU A 555 -7.91 -11.35 -0.78
C LEU A 555 -7.74 -12.87 -0.84
N GLY A 556 -6.78 -13.41 -0.08
CA GLY A 556 -6.55 -14.85 0.04
C GLY A 556 -7.74 -15.57 0.69
N ALA A 557 -8.35 -14.97 1.71
CA ALA A 557 -9.51 -15.54 2.39
C ALA A 557 -10.76 -15.62 1.48
N VAL A 558 -10.97 -14.59 0.66
CA VAL A 558 -12.04 -14.56 -0.36
C VAL A 558 -11.76 -15.61 -1.45
N ALA A 559 -10.52 -15.70 -1.94
CA ALA A 559 -10.12 -16.70 -2.93
C ALA A 559 -10.31 -18.14 -2.41
N ALA A 560 -10.04 -18.35 -1.13
CA ALA A 560 -10.26 -19.61 -0.44
C ALA A 560 -11.75 -19.95 -0.22
N ARG A 561 -12.66 -19.04 -0.59
CA ARG A 561 -14.12 -19.15 -0.41
C ARG A 561 -14.54 -19.39 1.04
N GLN A 562 -13.74 -18.89 2.00
CA GLN A 562 -14.12 -18.93 3.42
C GLN A 562 -15.22 -17.92 3.74
N TYR A 563 -15.30 -16.85 2.95
CA TYR A 563 -16.32 -15.81 3.06
C TYR A 563 -17.08 -15.68 1.74
N SER A 564 -18.35 -15.29 1.81
CA SER A 564 -19.22 -15.22 0.63
C SER A 564 -18.94 -14.00 -0.26
N SER A 565 -18.33 -12.97 0.31
CA SER A 565 -17.97 -11.74 -0.39
C SER A 565 -16.72 -11.09 0.23
N MET A 566 -16.11 -10.15 -0.50
CA MET A 566 -15.06 -9.27 0.01
C MET A 566 -15.52 -8.50 1.25
N HIS A 567 -16.78 -8.08 1.25
CA HIS A 567 -17.36 -7.32 2.36
C HIS A 567 -17.46 -8.14 3.64
N ASP A 568 -17.94 -9.38 3.54
CA ASP A 568 -18.01 -10.28 4.71
C ASP A 568 -16.62 -10.59 5.27
N ALA A 569 -15.63 -10.77 4.39
CA ALA A 569 -14.25 -10.99 4.80
C ALA A 569 -13.68 -9.75 5.53
N MET A 570 -13.91 -8.53 5.01
CA MET A 570 -13.54 -7.30 5.70
C MET A 570 -14.20 -7.21 7.07
N LYS A 571 -15.50 -7.47 7.19
CA LYS A 571 -16.22 -7.44 8.48
C LYS A 571 -15.68 -8.43 9.51
N ALA A 572 -15.27 -9.62 9.07
CA ALA A 572 -14.75 -10.65 9.96
C ALA A 572 -13.30 -10.40 10.40
N LEU A 573 -12.47 -9.86 9.50
CA LEU A 573 -11.03 -9.77 9.69
C LEU A 573 -10.56 -8.36 10.10
N ASN A 574 -11.31 -7.31 9.77
CA ASN A 574 -11.05 -5.97 10.28
C ASN A 574 -11.52 -5.83 11.73
N ALA A 575 -10.82 -5.03 12.51
CA ALA A 575 -11.23 -4.68 13.86
C ALA A 575 -10.80 -3.27 14.21
N SER A 576 -11.69 -2.50 14.85
CA SER A 576 -11.36 -1.18 15.37
C SER A 576 -10.38 -1.29 16.55
N GLY A 577 -9.35 -0.45 16.55
CA GLY A 577 -8.44 -0.27 17.68
C GLY A 577 -8.85 0.95 18.50
N GLN A 578 -8.33 2.11 18.13
CA GLN A 578 -8.53 3.37 18.85
C GLN A 578 -9.41 4.33 18.04
N VAL A 579 -10.28 5.07 18.74
CA VAL A 579 -11.06 6.18 18.16
C VAL A 579 -10.54 7.50 18.71
N ILE A 580 -10.09 8.37 17.83
CA ILE A 580 -9.64 9.73 18.13
C ILE A 580 -10.76 10.69 17.74
N HIS A 581 -11.27 11.42 18.72
CA HIS A 581 -12.33 12.39 18.50
C HIS A 581 -11.77 13.80 18.33
N PRO A 582 -12.41 14.65 17.49
CA PRO A 582 -12.14 16.07 17.50
C PRO A 582 -12.34 16.66 18.89
N SER A 583 -11.54 17.67 19.22
CA SER A 583 -11.65 18.43 20.45
C SER A 583 -13.06 18.99 20.63
N LYS A 584 -13.59 18.84 21.85
CA LYS A 584 -14.89 19.41 22.24
C LYS A 584 -14.82 20.90 22.58
N ASP A 585 -13.62 21.48 22.67
CA ASP A 585 -13.47 22.91 22.90
C ASP A 585 -13.79 23.69 21.61
N PRO A 586 -14.85 24.51 21.57
CA PRO A 586 -15.23 25.27 20.39
C PRO A 586 -14.13 26.25 19.93
N LYS A 587 -13.20 26.64 20.81
CA LYS A 587 -12.06 27.50 20.44
C LYS A 587 -11.10 26.80 19.48
N VAL A 588 -10.90 25.50 19.62
CA VAL A 588 -10.02 24.71 18.75
C VAL A 588 -10.58 24.67 17.33
N LYS A 589 -11.86 24.34 17.19
CA LYS A 589 -12.54 24.38 15.88
C LYS A 589 -12.47 25.77 15.25
N LYS A 590 -12.82 26.82 16.02
CA LYS A 590 -12.79 28.21 15.53
C LYS A 590 -11.39 28.63 15.06
N TYR A 591 -10.35 28.20 15.75
CA TYR A 591 -8.96 28.46 15.39
C TYR A 591 -8.59 27.77 14.07
N HIS A 592 -8.89 26.48 13.93
CA HIS A 592 -8.61 25.75 12.69
C HIS A 592 -9.46 26.25 11.51
N ASP A 593 -10.70 26.69 11.72
CA ASP A 593 -11.50 27.34 10.67
C ASP A 593 -10.84 28.64 10.17
N ALA A 594 -10.25 29.43 11.06
CA ALA A 594 -9.50 30.63 10.68
C ALA A 594 -8.22 30.28 9.91
N LYS A 595 -7.44 29.31 10.41
CA LYS A 595 -6.22 28.85 9.71
C LYS A 595 -6.51 28.16 8.39
N TYR A 596 -7.62 27.45 8.27
CA TYR A 596 -8.06 26.85 7.01
C TYR A 596 -8.33 27.92 5.95
N ARG A 597 -8.96 29.04 6.33
CA ARG A 597 -9.14 30.19 5.42
C ARG A 597 -7.79 30.74 4.94
N ILE A 598 -6.84 30.95 5.86
CA ILE A 598 -5.49 31.42 5.52
C ILE A 598 -4.80 30.43 4.57
N PHE A 599 -4.91 29.12 4.85
CA PHE A 599 -4.37 28.07 3.97
C PHE A 599 -4.90 28.18 2.53
N ARG A 600 -6.21 28.46 2.36
CA ARG A 600 -6.81 28.67 1.03
C ARG A 600 -6.29 29.95 0.38
N GLU A 601 -6.22 31.05 1.12
CA GLU A 601 -5.72 32.35 0.65
C GLU A 601 -4.25 32.26 0.19
N LEU A 602 -3.40 31.46 0.85
CA LEU A 602 -2.00 31.27 0.45
C LEU A 602 -1.87 30.69 -0.98
N TYR A 603 -2.77 29.77 -1.36
CA TYR A 603 -2.78 29.24 -2.73
C TYR A 603 -3.23 30.29 -3.75
N GLU A 604 -4.27 31.07 -3.42
CA GLU A 604 -4.76 32.17 -4.27
C GLU A 604 -3.70 33.26 -4.48
N GLN A 605 -2.98 33.64 -3.42
CA GLN A 605 -1.86 34.58 -3.49
C GLN A 605 -0.74 34.07 -4.41
N GLN A 606 -0.42 32.77 -4.31
CA GLN A 606 0.56 32.15 -5.19
C GLN A 606 0.15 32.24 -6.67
N LEU A 607 -1.12 32.01 -7.00
CA LEU A 607 -1.62 32.17 -8.36
C LEU A 607 -1.50 33.62 -8.85
N ALA A 608 -1.84 34.59 -8.01
CA ALA A 608 -1.70 36.01 -8.33
C ALA A 608 -0.24 36.40 -8.60
N HIS A 609 0.71 35.94 -7.78
CA HIS A 609 2.14 36.18 -7.99
C HIS A 609 2.64 35.58 -9.32
N ARG A 610 2.22 34.36 -9.65
CA ARG A 610 2.57 33.71 -10.93
C ARG A 610 2.05 34.49 -12.13
N LEU A 611 0.80 34.95 -12.07
CA LEU A 611 0.19 35.76 -13.12
C LEU A 611 0.95 37.09 -13.32
N LEU A 612 1.28 37.77 -12.22
CA LEU A 612 2.05 39.01 -12.26
C LEU A 612 3.42 38.81 -12.93
N MET A 613 4.13 37.74 -12.57
CA MET A 613 5.42 37.43 -13.18
C MET A 613 5.31 37.02 -14.65
N ALA A 614 4.27 36.26 -15.02
CA ALA A 614 4.01 35.91 -16.41
C ALA A 614 3.72 37.16 -17.27
N GLN A 615 2.96 38.11 -16.75
CA GLN A 615 2.71 39.40 -17.41
C GLN A 615 3.97 40.27 -17.53
N ALA A 616 4.86 40.22 -16.53
CA ALA A 616 6.13 40.96 -16.58
C ALA A 616 7.15 40.36 -17.57
N LEU A 617 6.98 39.09 -17.94
CA LEU A 617 7.85 38.35 -18.86
C LEU A 617 7.30 38.26 -20.30
N ALA A 618 6.01 38.54 -20.49
CA ALA A 618 5.34 38.61 -21.79
C ALA A 618 5.64 39.94 -22.49
#